data_AF-A0A524J927-F1
#
_entry.id   AF-A0A524J927-F1
#
_cell.length_a   1.000
_cell.length_b   1.000
_cell.length_c   1.000
_cell.angle_alpha   90.00
_cell.angle_beta   90.00
_cell.angle_gamma   90.00
#
_symmetry.space_group_name_H-M   'P 1'
#
loop_
_entity.id
_entity.type
_entity.pdbx_description
1 polymer ?
#
loop_
_entity_poly.entity_id
_entity_poly.type
_entity_poly.pdbx_seq_one_letter_code
_entity_poly.pdbx_strand_id
1 'polypeptide(L)'
;RAHKASIDTEVIHGSSALTAVPGLLGLQHYKFGRTTTLPFPQEGYSPTSPYDMIVENLERGLHTLVLLDIDAENSRYMSANEGLHLLQEMERRMVKGAAKDDSLVCVVARAGSPNCLVAAGPLSKLVAMDFGGPLHSIVVPGRLHFMEEESLGQWTNGKDR
;
A
#
# COMPACT_ATOMS: atom_id res chain seq x y z
N ARG A 1 -0.14 21.76 18.78
CA ARG A 1 -0.13 23.24 18.67
C ARG A 1 -1.29 23.86 19.46
N ALA A 2 -2.54 23.41 19.30
CA ALA A 2 -3.71 23.88 20.08
C ALA A 2 -3.57 23.76 21.61
N HIS A 3 -3.12 22.60 22.12
CA HIS A 3 -2.88 22.43 23.57
C HIS A 3 -1.88 23.44 24.16
N LYS A 4 -0.85 23.84 23.40
CA LYS A 4 0.12 24.86 23.86
C LYS A 4 -0.47 26.27 23.92
N ALA A 5 -1.57 26.49 23.20
CA ALA A 5 -2.31 27.75 23.18
C ALA A 5 -3.56 27.71 24.07
N SER A 6 -3.73 26.66 24.88
CA SER A 6 -4.91 26.44 25.73
C SER A 6 -6.24 26.54 24.99
N ILE A 7 -6.25 26.14 23.71
CA ILE A 7 -7.47 26.06 22.90
C ILE A 7 -8.10 24.68 23.15
N ASP A 8 -9.38 24.68 23.52
CA ASP A 8 -10.15 23.45 23.70
C ASP A 8 -10.37 22.73 22.37
N THR A 9 -10.22 21.41 22.38
CA THR A 9 -10.27 20.59 21.16
C THR A 9 -10.95 19.26 21.42
N GLU A 10 -11.80 18.84 20.50
CA GLU A 10 -12.40 17.50 20.47
C GLU A 10 -11.94 16.71 19.23
N VAL A 11 -12.06 15.37 19.28
CA VAL A 11 -11.70 14.47 18.18
C VAL A 11 -12.95 13.82 17.61
N ILE A 12 -13.29 14.21 16.37
CA ILE A 12 -14.36 13.57 15.60
C ILE A 12 -13.75 12.47 14.74
N HIS A 13 -14.24 11.25 14.90
CA HIS A 13 -13.70 10.07 14.23
C HIS A 13 -14.29 9.91 12.83
N GLY A 14 -13.56 9.25 11.92
CA GLY A 14 -13.98 9.01 10.54
C GLY A 14 -13.37 7.76 9.93
N SER A 15 -13.75 7.45 8.69
CA SER A 15 -13.15 6.37 7.92
C SER A 15 -11.70 6.66 7.57
N SER A 16 -10.85 5.63 7.61
CA SER A 16 -9.43 5.75 7.28
C SER A 16 -9.02 4.69 6.26
N ALA A 17 -8.03 5.01 5.43
CA ALA A 17 -7.38 4.02 4.55
C ALA A 17 -6.86 2.81 5.35
N LEU A 18 -6.43 3.03 6.60
CA LEU A 18 -5.95 1.97 7.51
C LEU A 18 -7.01 0.90 7.80
N THR A 19 -8.30 1.23 7.70
CA THR A 19 -9.40 0.28 7.93
C THR A 19 -10.12 -0.09 6.64
N ALA A 20 -10.26 0.85 5.71
CA ALA A 20 -10.93 0.64 4.43
C ALA A 20 -10.14 -0.31 3.52
N VAL A 21 -8.82 -0.14 3.39
CA VAL A 21 -7.99 -0.94 2.47
C VAL A 21 -7.98 -2.43 2.86
N PRO A 22 -7.74 -2.83 4.12
CA PRO A 22 -7.87 -4.23 4.54
C PRO A 22 -9.26 -4.81 4.21
N GLY A 23 -10.33 -4.05 4.50
CA GLY A 23 -11.71 -4.47 4.26
C GLY A 23 -12.00 -4.70 2.77
N LEU A 24 -11.55 -3.80 1.90
CA LEU A 24 -11.72 -3.90 0.44
C LEU A 24 -10.98 -5.11 -0.16
N LEU A 25 -9.83 -5.47 0.40
CA LEU A 25 -9.06 -6.64 -0.03
C LEU A 25 -9.55 -7.95 0.60
N GLY A 26 -10.43 -7.87 1.61
CA GLY A 26 -10.83 -9.01 2.45
C GLY A 26 -9.66 -9.60 3.24
N LEU A 27 -8.65 -8.78 3.56
CA LEU A 27 -7.55 -9.15 4.43
C LEU A 27 -7.91 -8.90 5.89
N GLN A 28 -7.48 -9.79 6.76
CA GLN A 28 -7.72 -9.71 8.19
C GLN A 28 -6.92 -8.54 8.77
N HIS A 29 -7.60 -7.47 9.17
CA HIS A 29 -6.98 -6.23 9.66
C HIS A 29 -5.96 -6.46 10.80
N TYR A 30 -6.18 -7.44 11.68
CA TYR A 30 -5.26 -7.76 12.78
C TYR A 30 -3.95 -8.45 12.32
N LYS A 31 -3.88 -8.90 11.06
CA LYS A 31 -2.66 -9.44 10.45
C LYS A 31 -1.83 -8.37 9.76
N PHE A 32 -2.24 -7.10 9.80
CA PHE A 32 -1.40 -6.00 9.35
C PHE A 32 -0.35 -5.68 10.41
N GLY A 33 0.90 -5.63 9.96
CA GLY A 33 2.03 -5.19 10.75
C GLY A 33 2.20 -3.68 10.70
N ARG A 34 3.45 -3.23 10.85
CA ARG A 34 3.77 -1.80 10.82
C ARG A 34 3.45 -1.23 9.43
N THR A 35 2.59 -0.21 9.37
CA THR A 35 2.35 0.57 8.14
C THR A 35 3.58 1.41 7.81
N THR A 36 3.86 1.58 6.52
CA THR A 36 4.98 2.39 6.02
C THR A 36 4.55 3.32 4.89
N THR A 37 5.39 4.28 4.53
CA THR A 37 5.14 5.23 3.45
C THR A 37 6.33 5.24 2.51
N LEU A 38 6.08 5.14 1.19
CA LEU A 38 7.09 5.36 0.16
C LEU A 38 7.18 6.85 -0.16
N PRO A 39 8.31 7.53 0.13
CA PRO A 39 8.51 8.92 -0.23
C PRO A 39 8.93 9.06 -1.70
N PHE A 40 8.69 10.22 -2.30
CA PHE A 40 9.27 10.55 -3.60
C PHE A 40 10.81 10.48 -3.55
N PRO A 41 11.47 9.90 -4.57
CA PRO A 41 12.92 9.96 -4.67
C PRO A 41 13.39 11.40 -4.76
N GLN A 42 14.44 11.74 -4.02
CA GLN A 42 15.12 13.03 -4.11
C GLN A 42 16.60 12.79 -4.40
N GLU A 43 17.28 13.77 -5.01
CA GLU A 43 18.70 13.67 -5.28
C GLU A 43 19.48 13.42 -3.98
N GLY A 44 20.29 12.36 -3.96
CA GLY A 44 21.07 11.96 -2.78
C GLY A 44 20.26 11.39 -1.61
N TYR A 45 18.93 11.26 -1.72
CA TYR A 45 18.06 10.71 -0.68
C TYR A 45 17.22 9.56 -1.21
N SER A 46 17.65 8.34 -0.89
CA SER A 46 17.01 7.09 -1.28
C SER A 46 16.78 6.23 -0.02
N PRO A 47 15.76 6.56 0.81
CA PRO A 47 15.52 5.85 2.05
C PRO A 47 15.09 4.40 1.77
N THR A 48 15.80 3.44 2.35
CA THR A 48 15.45 2.01 2.29
C THR A 48 14.51 1.58 3.40
N SER A 49 14.28 2.46 4.39
CA SER A 49 13.50 2.14 5.58
C SER A 49 12.09 1.63 5.28
N PRO A 50 11.36 2.11 4.25
CA PRO A 50 10.05 1.54 3.94
C PRO A 50 10.13 0.08 3.52
N TYR A 51 11.15 -0.26 2.74
CA TYR A 51 11.40 -1.63 2.28
C TYR A 51 11.84 -2.55 3.42
N ASP A 52 12.72 -2.08 4.31
CA ASP A 52 13.11 -2.85 5.50
C ASP A 52 11.91 -3.19 6.40
N MET A 53 10.94 -2.27 6.54
CA MET A 53 9.70 -2.53 7.29
C MET A 53 8.81 -3.58 6.61
N ILE A 54 8.73 -3.57 5.27
CA ILE A 54 7.98 -4.60 4.52
C ILE A 54 8.62 -5.98 4.76
N VAL A 55 9.95 -6.06 4.70
CA VAL A 55 10.69 -7.31 4.98
C VAL A 55 10.42 -7.80 6.40
N GLU A 56 10.52 -6.93 7.41
CA GLU A 56 10.27 -7.31 8.82
C GLU A 56 8.85 -7.86 9.02
N ASN A 57 7.84 -7.23 8.40
CA ASN A 57 6.47 -7.71 8.46
C ASN A 57 6.32 -9.07 7.75
N LEU A 58 6.92 -9.24 6.57
CA LEU A 58 6.89 -10.50 5.81
C LEU A 58 7.52 -11.66 6.59
N GLU A 59 8.67 -11.45 7.24
CA GLU A 59 9.33 -12.43 8.09
C GLU A 59 8.43 -12.91 9.25
N ARG A 60 7.55 -12.03 9.73
CA ARG A 60 6.55 -12.33 10.77
C ARG A 60 5.23 -12.84 10.21
N GLY A 61 5.09 -12.95 8.90
CA GLY A 61 3.85 -13.35 8.22
C GLY A 61 2.75 -12.30 8.24
N LEU A 62 3.09 -11.03 8.50
CA LEU A 62 2.15 -9.91 8.56
C LEU A 62 2.03 -9.19 7.21
N HIS A 63 0.83 -8.67 6.91
CA HIS A 63 0.61 -7.80 5.76
C HIS A 63 1.17 -6.40 6.03
N THR A 64 1.64 -5.74 4.99
CA THR A 64 2.10 -4.34 5.08
C THR A 64 1.21 -3.45 4.25
N LEU A 65 0.57 -2.48 4.89
CA LEU A 65 -0.01 -1.34 4.17
C LEU A 65 1.11 -0.34 3.86
N VAL A 66 1.28 -0.05 2.58
CA VAL A 66 2.28 0.87 2.04
C VAL A 66 1.53 2.08 1.49
N LEU A 67 1.60 3.17 2.23
CA LEU A 67 1.10 4.47 1.83
C LEU A 67 2.05 5.10 0.81
N LEU A 68 1.51 5.93 -0.07
CA LEU A 68 2.26 6.57 -1.15
C LEU A 68 2.34 8.07 -0.88
N ASP A 69 3.46 8.67 -1.24
CA ASP A 69 3.73 10.08 -0.94
C ASP A 69 2.72 11.03 -1.60
N ILE A 70 2.46 12.14 -0.93
CA ILE A 70 1.55 13.19 -1.37
C ILE A 70 2.25 14.53 -1.23
N ASP A 71 2.47 15.19 -2.35
CA ASP A 71 2.88 16.58 -2.42
C ASP A 71 1.66 17.44 -2.74
N ALA A 72 0.98 17.85 -1.68
CA ALA A 72 -0.25 18.63 -1.76
C ALA A 72 -0.03 20.05 -2.33
N GLU A 73 1.16 20.63 -2.13
CA GLU A 73 1.49 21.98 -2.63
C GLU A 73 1.57 21.98 -4.15
N ASN A 74 2.16 20.93 -4.74
CA ASN A 74 2.30 20.78 -6.18
C ASN A 74 1.20 19.92 -6.83
N SER A 75 0.14 19.56 -6.07
CA SER A 75 -0.94 18.65 -6.53
C SER A 75 -0.42 17.35 -7.14
N ARG A 76 0.67 16.82 -6.58
CA ARG A 76 1.34 15.62 -7.07
C ARG A 76 1.11 14.48 -6.10
N TYR A 77 0.60 13.36 -6.63
CA TYR A 77 0.26 12.17 -5.88
C TYR A 77 1.03 11.00 -6.47
N MET A 78 1.76 10.26 -5.65
CA MET A 78 2.50 9.11 -6.15
C MET A 78 1.50 8.03 -6.61
N SER A 79 1.64 7.62 -7.86
CA SER A 79 0.85 6.54 -8.44
C SER A 79 1.29 5.17 -7.89
N ALA A 80 0.42 4.16 -7.99
CA ALA A 80 0.80 2.81 -7.61
C ALA A 80 1.93 2.29 -8.51
N ASN A 81 1.95 2.65 -9.79
CA ASN A 81 3.01 2.28 -10.73
C ASN A 81 4.37 2.84 -10.28
N GLU A 82 4.44 4.13 -9.93
CA GLU A 82 5.66 4.72 -9.34
C GLU A 82 6.08 3.99 -8.06
N GLY A 83 5.15 3.76 -7.13
CA GLY A 83 5.44 3.03 -5.89
C GLY A 83 5.94 1.60 -6.12
N LEU A 84 5.32 0.85 -7.04
CA LEU A 84 5.74 -0.50 -7.41
C LEU A 84 7.12 -0.50 -8.08
N HIS A 85 7.42 0.47 -8.93
CA HIS A 85 8.76 0.63 -9.51
C HIS A 85 9.82 0.92 -8.45
N LEU A 86 9.51 1.76 -7.46
CA LEU A 86 10.42 2.02 -6.33
C LEU A 86 10.68 0.75 -5.51
N LEU A 87 9.63 -0.04 -5.25
CA LEU A 87 9.81 -1.32 -4.55
C LEU A 87 10.67 -2.31 -5.35
N GLN A 88 10.50 -2.40 -6.68
CA GLN A 88 11.38 -3.22 -7.53
C GLN A 88 12.82 -2.71 -7.51
N GLU A 89 13.03 -1.40 -7.51
CA GLU A 89 14.37 -0.83 -7.43
C GLU A 89 15.04 -1.15 -6.09
N MET A 90 14.30 -1.02 -4.98
CA MET A 90 14.78 -1.40 -3.65
C MET A 90 15.08 -2.90 -3.58
N GLU A 91 14.23 -3.77 -4.13
CA GLU A 91 14.50 -5.21 -4.24
C GLU A 91 15.78 -5.48 -5.04
N ARG A 92 15.98 -4.87 -6.21
CA ARG A 92 17.20 -5.06 -7.01
C ARG A 92 18.48 -4.68 -6.26
N ARG A 93 18.40 -3.65 -5.41
CA ARG A 93 19.54 -3.16 -4.62
C ARG A 93 19.80 -4.00 -3.38
N MET A 94 18.73 -4.48 -2.72
CA MET A 94 18.81 -5.08 -1.38
C MET A 94 18.67 -6.60 -1.37
N VAL A 95 18.02 -7.18 -2.37
CA VAL A 95 17.83 -8.62 -2.60
C VAL A 95 17.32 -9.35 -1.36
N LYS A 96 16.14 -8.94 -0.87
CA LYS A 96 15.53 -9.49 0.36
C LYS A 96 14.23 -10.27 0.11
N GLY A 97 13.75 -10.31 -1.14
CA GLY A 97 12.60 -11.11 -1.56
C GLY A 97 11.23 -10.50 -1.26
N ALA A 98 11.15 -9.25 -0.82
CA ALA A 98 9.90 -8.59 -0.46
C ALA A 98 9.10 -8.07 -1.66
N ALA A 99 9.76 -7.76 -2.78
CA ALA A 99 9.15 -7.18 -3.96
C ALA A 99 9.77 -7.73 -5.26
N LYS A 100 9.86 -9.07 -5.36
CA LYS A 100 10.23 -9.78 -6.58
C LYS A 100 9.13 -9.63 -7.63
N ASP A 101 9.46 -9.89 -8.89
CA ASP A 101 8.51 -9.80 -10.00
C ASP A 101 7.30 -10.75 -9.87
N ASP A 102 7.50 -11.89 -9.21
CA ASP A 102 6.48 -12.88 -8.88
C ASP A 102 5.81 -12.66 -7.51
N SER A 103 6.29 -11.70 -6.71
CA SER A 103 5.69 -11.40 -5.40
C SER A 103 4.25 -10.94 -5.59
N LEU A 104 3.36 -11.51 -4.80
CA LEU A 104 1.98 -11.06 -4.72
C LEU A 104 1.94 -9.67 -4.07
N VAL A 105 1.35 -8.72 -4.78
CA VAL A 105 1.06 -7.38 -4.24
C VAL A 105 -0.39 -7.03 -4.57
N CYS A 106 -0.93 -6.08 -3.83
CA CYS A 106 -2.28 -5.56 -4.05
C CYS A 106 -2.22 -4.04 -4.20
N VAL A 107 -3.12 -3.50 -5.01
CA VAL A 107 -3.31 -2.06 -5.18
C VAL A 107 -4.77 -1.75 -4.91
N VAL A 108 -5.00 -0.71 -4.10
CA VAL A 108 -6.32 -0.11 -3.91
C VAL A 108 -6.25 1.34 -4.35
N ALA A 109 -7.06 1.68 -5.36
CA ALA A 109 -7.21 3.02 -5.86
C ALA A 109 -8.57 3.61 -5.45
N ARG A 110 -8.55 4.86 -4.99
CA ARG A 110 -9.72 5.65 -4.61
C ARG A 110 -10.59 4.93 -3.57
N ALA A 111 -9.95 4.41 -2.51
CA ALA A 111 -10.66 3.76 -1.41
C ALA A 111 -11.76 4.67 -0.84
N GLY A 112 -12.99 4.16 -0.77
CA GLY A 112 -14.17 4.92 -0.31
C GLY A 112 -14.90 5.72 -1.41
N SER A 113 -14.37 5.75 -2.64
CA SER A 113 -15.05 6.33 -3.80
C SER A 113 -16.02 5.32 -4.44
N PRO A 114 -17.12 5.78 -5.08
CA PRO A 114 -17.93 4.93 -5.96
C PRO A 114 -17.14 4.27 -7.09
N ASN A 115 -16.02 4.88 -7.51
CA ASN A 115 -15.15 4.39 -8.56
C ASN A 115 -13.88 3.73 -7.99
N CYS A 116 -13.97 3.10 -6.81
CA CYS A 116 -12.88 2.37 -6.18
C CYS A 116 -12.42 1.21 -7.08
N LEU A 117 -11.11 1.03 -7.21
CA LEU A 117 -10.53 -0.09 -7.97
C LEU A 117 -9.62 -0.89 -7.04
N VAL A 118 -9.77 -2.21 -7.08
CA VAL A 118 -9.00 -3.16 -6.29
C VAL A 118 -8.36 -4.17 -7.23
N ALA A 119 -7.06 -4.38 -7.10
CA ALA A 119 -6.32 -5.34 -7.89
C ALA A 119 -5.32 -6.10 -7.03
N ALA A 120 -5.11 -7.38 -7.32
CA ALA A 120 -4.12 -8.22 -6.67
C ALA A 120 -3.42 -9.09 -7.72
N GLY A 121 -2.15 -9.42 -7.54
CA GLY A 121 -1.43 -10.27 -8.48
C GLY A 121 0.08 -10.12 -8.40
N PRO A 122 0.80 -10.77 -9.32
CA PRO A 122 2.25 -10.63 -9.42
C PRO A 122 2.63 -9.16 -9.64
N LEU A 123 3.65 -8.71 -8.95
CA LEU A 123 4.17 -7.34 -9.06
C LEU A 123 4.42 -6.96 -10.52
N SER A 124 5.07 -7.84 -11.28
CA SER A 124 5.37 -7.65 -12.71
C SER A 124 4.15 -7.39 -13.59
N LYS A 125 2.98 -7.89 -13.21
CA LYS A 125 1.72 -7.63 -13.93
C LYS A 125 1.12 -6.31 -13.48
N LEU A 126 1.10 -6.05 -12.18
CA LEU A 126 0.46 -4.86 -11.61
C LEU A 126 1.22 -3.56 -11.93
N VAL A 127 2.54 -3.62 -12.09
CA VAL A 127 3.34 -2.43 -12.43
C VAL A 127 2.97 -1.84 -13.80
N ALA A 128 2.42 -2.66 -14.71
CA ALA A 128 1.99 -2.25 -16.05
C ALA A 128 0.47 -1.96 -16.13
N MET A 129 -0.28 -2.14 -15.05
CA MET A 129 -1.73 -1.93 -15.05
C MET A 129 -2.07 -0.45 -14.85
N ASP A 130 -3.12 0.03 -15.52
CA ASP A 130 -3.69 1.36 -15.27
C ASP A 130 -4.68 1.29 -14.10
N PHE A 131 -4.38 2.03 -13.03
CA PHE A 131 -5.24 2.12 -11.85
C PHE A 131 -6.15 3.35 -11.87
N GLY A 132 -6.02 4.22 -12.88
CA GLY A 132 -6.71 5.50 -12.99
C GLY A 132 -6.12 6.57 -12.08
N GLY A 133 -6.95 7.56 -11.70
CA GLY A 133 -6.53 8.70 -10.89
C GLY A 133 -6.35 8.39 -9.40
N PRO A 134 -5.62 9.28 -8.66
CA PRO A 134 -5.32 9.13 -7.24
C PRO A 134 -6.57 9.16 -6.34
N LEU A 135 -6.50 8.77 -5.06
CA LEU A 135 -5.33 8.31 -4.31
C LEU A 135 -5.12 6.80 -4.43
N HIS A 136 -3.87 6.36 -4.37
CA HIS A 136 -3.49 4.95 -4.45
C HIS A 136 -2.85 4.46 -3.14
N SER A 137 -2.94 3.17 -2.88
CA SER A 137 -2.26 2.49 -1.78
C SER A 137 -1.82 1.11 -2.24
N ILE A 138 -0.69 0.63 -1.73
CA ILE A 138 -0.16 -0.70 -2.02
C ILE A 138 -0.28 -1.54 -0.75
N VAL A 139 -0.57 -2.82 -0.91
CA VAL A 139 -0.45 -3.81 0.17
C VAL A 139 0.48 -4.92 -0.27
N VAL A 140 1.46 -5.24 0.57
CA VAL A 140 2.30 -6.43 0.42
C VAL A 140 1.80 -7.47 1.42
N PRO A 141 1.09 -8.53 0.98
CA PRO A 141 0.55 -9.52 1.89
C PRO A 141 1.66 -10.40 2.51
N GLY A 142 1.59 -10.62 3.83
CA GLY A 142 2.29 -11.70 4.51
C GLY A 142 1.69 -13.08 4.25
N ARG A 143 1.79 -13.98 5.24
CA ARG A 143 1.21 -15.33 5.13
C ARG A 143 -0.30 -15.22 5.05
N LEU A 144 -0.91 -15.68 3.97
CA LEU A 144 -2.37 -15.63 3.80
C LEU A 144 -3.06 -16.75 4.59
N HIS A 145 -4.25 -16.47 5.07
CA HIS A 145 -5.23 -17.45 5.51
C HIS A 145 -6.07 -17.88 4.30
N PHE A 146 -6.61 -19.11 4.29
CA PHE A 146 -7.34 -19.63 3.10
C PHE A 146 -8.51 -18.71 2.67
N MET A 147 -9.22 -18.10 3.61
CA MET A 147 -10.27 -17.11 3.32
C MET A 147 -9.73 -15.84 2.64
N GLU A 148 -8.51 -15.43 2.98
CA GLU A 148 -7.86 -14.27 2.35
C GLU A 148 -7.39 -14.62 0.94
N GLU A 149 -6.89 -15.84 0.72
CA GLU A 149 -6.54 -16.34 -0.62
C GLU A 149 -7.78 -16.37 -1.53
N GLU A 150 -8.91 -16.87 -1.02
CA GLU A 150 -10.19 -16.86 -1.73
C GLU A 150 -10.66 -15.44 -2.06
N SER A 151 -10.54 -14.51 -1.10
CA SER A 151 -10.86 -13.10 -1.31
C SER A 151 -9.98 -12.47 -2.40
N LEU A 152 -8.66 -12.63 -2.30
CA LEU A 152 -7.71 -12.08 -3.28
C LEU A 152 -7.86 -12.73 -4.66
N GLY A 153 -8.23 -14.01 -4.72
CA GLY A 153 -8.49 -14.73 -5.97
C GLY A 153 -9.57 -14.10 -6.84
N GLN A 154 -10.46 -13.28 -6.26
CA GLN A 154 -11.45 -12.52 -7.01
C GLN A 154 -10.83 -11.36 -7.80
N TRP A 155 -9.71 -10.81 -7.30
CA TRP A 155 -9.03 -9.63 -7.86
C TRP A 155 -7.87 -9.98 -8.81
N THR A 156 -7.38 -11.22 -8.79
CA THR A 156 -6.26 -11.68 -9.65
C THR A 156 -6.60 -11.83 -11.13
N ASN A 157 -7.90 -11.93 -11.43
CA ASN A 157 -8.42 -12.22 -12.77
C ASN A 157 -9.10 -11.03 -13.47
N GLY A 158 -8.89 -9.79 -12.99
CA GLY A 158 -9.43 -8.59 -13.68
C GLY A 158 -10.95 -8.63 -13.84
N LYS A 159 -11.66 -9.21 -12.87
CA LYS A 159 -13.12 -9.10 -12.83
C LYS A 159 -13.45 -7.76 -12.18
N ASP A 160 -13.68 -6.78 -13.03
CA ASP A 160 -14.33 -5.53 -12.66
C ASP A 160 -15.63 -5.86 -11.90
N ARG A 161 -15.79 -5.25 -10.72
CA ARG A 161 -17.10 -5.03 -10.12
C ARG A 161 -17.45 -3.57 -10.28
#